data_AF-A0A9X2JQJ0-F1
#
_entry.id   AF-A0A9X2JQJ0-F1
#
_cell.length_a   1.000
_cell.length_b   1.000
_cell.length_c   1.000
_cell.angle_alpha   90.00
_cell.angle_beta   90.00
_cell.angle_gamma   90.00
#
_symmetry.space_group_name_H-M   'P 1'
#
loop_
_entity.id
_entity.type
_entity.pdbx_description
1 polymer ?
#
loop_
_entity_poly.entity_id
_entity_poly.type
_entity_poly.pdbx_seq_one_letter_code
_entity_poly.pdbx_strand_id
1 'polypeptide(L)'
;MTEPMLLLTRPEPAARRFLAELELAAGRHVPALIAPLLRIDEMTPPRPELSPAALILTSERGARGAARMGYAGLPAWCVGPRTAQA
;
A
#
# COMPACT_ATOMS: atom_id res chain seq x y z
N MET A 1 -26.58 17.44 16.03
CA MET A 1 -25.28 17.66 15.36
C MET A 1 -25.20 16.69 14.19
N THR A 2 -24.80 17.16 13.01
CA THR A 2 -24.57 16.29 11.84
C THR A 2 -23.33 15.43 12.07
N GLU A 3 -23.42 14.15 11.73
CA GLU A 3 -22.26 13.25 11.78
C GLU A 3 -21.28 13.63 10.65
N PRO A 4 -19.97 13.78 10.93
CA PRO A 4 -19.00 14.08 9.89
C PRO A 4 -18.88 12.93 8.89
N MET A 5 -18.79 13.26 7.59
CA MET A 5 -18.53 12.30 6.53
C MET A 5 -17.04 12.25 6.19
N LEU A 6 -16.48 11.05 6.09
CA LEU A 6 -15.09 10.82 5.75
C LEU A 6 -14.87 10.88 4.23
N LEU A 7 -13.94 11.72 3.77
CA LEU A 7 -13.51 11.73 2.36
C LEU A 7 -12.25 10.89 2.18
N LEU A 8 -12.32 9.86 1.33
CA LEU A 8 -11.22 8.94 1.06
C LEU A 8 -10.63 9.17 -0.33
N THR A 9 -9.40 9.72 -0.39
CA THR A 9 -8.72 10.12 -1.63
C THR A 9 -7.60 9.18 -2.08
N ARG A 10 -7.36 8.11 -1.32
CA ARG A 10 -6.35 7.07 -1.62
C ARG A 10 -6.74 6.27 -2.88
N PRO A 11 -5.80 5.53 -3.51
CA PRO A 11 -6.16 4.57 -4.55
C PRO A 11 -7.27 3.62 -4.07
N GLU A 12 -8.22 3.34 -4.97
CA GLU A 12 -9.48 2.65 -4.66
C GLU A 12 -9.32 1.41 -3.75
N PRO A 13 -8.40 0.46 -4.02
CA PRO A 13 -8.28 -0.73 -3.18
C PRO A 13 -7.82 -0.41 -1.75
N ALA A 14 -6.97 0.61 -1.59
CA ALA A 14 -6.48 1.04 -0.28
C ALA A 14 -7.54 1.84 0.48
N ALA A 15 -8.37 2.64 -0.22
CA ALA A 15 -9.51 3.34 0.37
C ALA A 15 -10.54 2.35 0.93
N ARG A 16 -10.93 1.35 0.13
CA ARG A 16 -11.89 0.30 0.55
C ARG A 16 -11.39 -0.51 1.74
N ARG A 17 -10.14 -0.98 1.69
CA ARG A 17 -9.54 -1.73 2.79
C ARG A 17 -9.52 -0.91 4.09
N PHE A 18 -9.10 0.36 3.99
CA PHE A 18 -9.07 1.24 5.14
C PHE A 18 -10.46 1.48 5.74
N LEU A 19 -11.48 1.71 4.89
CA LEU A 19 -12.86 1.88 5.37
C LEU A 19 -13.36 0.62 6.10
N ALA A 20 -13.12 -0.57 5.53
CA ALA A 20 -13.53 -1.82 6.16
C ALA A 20 -12.83 -2.06 7.52
N GLU A 21 -11.52 -1.77 7.61
CA GLU A 21 -10.77 -1.84 8.87
C GLU A 21 -11.30 -0.82 9.90
N LEU A 22 -11.65 0.37 9.46
CA LEU A 22 -12.19 1.43 10.30
C LEU A 22 -13.58 1.07 10.85
N GLU A 23 -14.47 0.56 10.00
CA GLU A 23 -15.81 0.13 10.40
C GLU A 23 -15.75 -1.05 11.38
N LEU A 24 -14.85 -1.99 11.14
CA LEU A 24 -14.60 -3.10 12.06
C LEU A 24 -14.11 -2.60 13.42
N ALA A 25 -13.15 -1.67 13.45
CA ALA A 25 -12.62 -1.10 14.68
C ALA A 25 -13.65 -0.22 15.41
N ALA A 26 -14.52 0.47 14.67
CA ALA A 26 -15.57 1.32 15.22
C ALA A 26 -16.82 0.54 15.67
N GLY A 27 -16.98 -0.71 15.22
CA GLY A 27 -18.17 -1.53 15.49
C GLY A 27 -19.45 -1.00 14.84
N ARG A 28 -19.33 -0.14 13.82
CA ARG A 28 -20.46 0.51 13.14
C ARG A 28 -20.07 0.98 11.73
N HIS A 29 -21.08 1.22 10.90
CA HIS A 29 -20.88 1.89 9.62
C HIS A 29 -20.35 3.32 9.82
N VAL A 30 -19.41 3.74 8.97
CA VAL A 30 -18.85 5.08 8.97
C VAL A 30 -19.26 5.79 7.67
N PRO A 31 -20.01 6.92 7.75
CA PRO A 31 -20.35 7.68 6.56
C PRO A 31 -19.10 8.10 5.79
N ALA A 32 -18.94 7.64 4.56
CA ALA A 32 -17.74 7.88 3.77
C ALA A 32 -18.04 8.08 2.27
N LEU A 33 -17.31 9.01 1.64
CA LEU A 33 -17.23 9.18 0.19
C LEU A 33 -15.85 8.70 -0.29
N ILE A 34 -15.84 7.70 -1.17
CA ILE A 34 -14.63 7.23 -1.83
C ILE A 34 -14.46 8.02 -3.13
N ALA A 35 -13.41 8.84 -3.20
CA ALA A 35 -13.10 9.72 -4.33
C ALA A 35 -11.59 9.64 -4.65
N PRO A 36 -11.11 8.56 -5.30
CA PRO A 36 -9.68 8.35 -5.53
C PRO A 36 -9.08 9.46 -6.37
N LEU A 37 -8.00 10.08 -5.88
CA LEU A 37 -7.24 11.09 -6.62
C LEU A 37 -5.94 10.54 -7.22
N LEU A 38 -5.64 9.27 -6.92
CA LEU A 38 -4.42 8.59 -7.34
C LEU A 38 -4.75 7.21 -7.88
N ARG A 39 -4.00 6.80 -8.90
CA ARG A 39 -4.03 5.45 -9.48
C ARG A 39 -2.64 4.84 -9.38
N ILE A 40 -2.58 3.53 -9.14
CA ILE A 40 -1.34 2.78 -9.15
C ILE A 40 -1.18 2.14 -10.51
N ASP A 41 -0.13 2.52 -11.22
CA ASP A 41 0.32 1.88 -12.45
C ASP A 41 1.48 0.95 -12.16
N GLU A 42 1.46 -0.23 -12.79
CA GLU A 42 2.59 -1.12 -12.73
C GLU A 42 3.65 -0.66 -13.74
N MET A 43 4.88 -0.51 -13.26
CA MET A 43 6.03 -0.15 -14.08
C MET A 43 7.17 -1.10 -13.74
N THR A 44 7.90 -1.54 -14.76
CA THR A 44 9.14 -2.30 -14.59
C THR A 44 10.30 -1.36 -14.91
N PRO A 45 11.06 -0.91 -13.91
CA PRO A 45 12.25 -0.09 -14.16
C PRO A 45 13.38 -0.93 -14.80
N PRO A 46 14.37 -0.28 -15.44
CA PRO A 46 15.57 -0.97 -15.87
C PRO A 46 16.28 -1.62 -14.68
N ARG A 47 16.96 -2.75 -14.94
CA ARG A 47 17.78 -3.40 -13.92
C ARG A 47 19.01 -2.53 -13.61
N PRO A 48 19.42 -2.44 -12.33
CA PRO A 48 20.69 -1.83 -11.97
C PRO A 48 21.86 -2.63 -12.59
N GLU A 49 22.97 -1.95 -12.89
CA GLU A 49 24.18 -2.59 -13.42
C GLU A 49 24.79 -3.61 -12.45
N LEU A 50 24.68 -3.32 -11.14
CA LEU A 50 25.14 -4.19 -10.06
C LEU A 50 23.94 -4.80 -9.34
N SER A 51 24.05 -6.08 -9.00
CA SER A 51 23.04 -6.75 -8.18
C SER A 51 23.06 -6.18 -6.76
N PRO A 52 21.90 -5.78 -6.20
CA PRO A 52 21.85 -5.24 -4.85
C PRO A 52 22.14 -6.33 -3.82
N ALA A 53 22.87 -5.97 -2.75
CA ALA A 53 23.11 -6.86 -1.61
C ALA A 53 21.93 -6.91 -0.63
N ALA A 54 21.06 -5.88 -0.66
CA ALA A 54 19.89 -5.76 0.19
C ALA A 54 18.87 -4.76 -0.41
N LEU A 55 17.67 -4.72 0.16
CA LEU A 55 16.55 -3.91 -0.31
C LEU A 55 16.09 -2.92 0.77
N ILE A 56 15.68 -1.72 0.33
CA ILE A 56 14.87 -0.80 1.12
C ILE A 56 13.49 -0.76 0.49
N LEU A 57 12.48 -1.26 1.21
CA LEU A 57 11.11 -1.36 0.74
C LEU A 57 10.24 -0.37 1.52
N THR A 58 9.70 0.62 0.83
CA THR A 58 8.93 1.72 1.46
C THR A 58 7.42 1.59 1.31
N SER A 59 6.96 0.57 0.57
CA SER A 59 5.53 0.29 0.39
C SER A 59 5.28 -1.18 0.01
N GLU A 60 4.07 -1.66 0.29
CA GLU A 60 3.55 -2.96 -0.17
C GLU A 60 3.73 -3.14 -1.69
N ARG A 61 3.65 -2.05 -2.47
CA ARG A 61 3.81 -2.07 -3.93
C ARG A 61 5.28 -2.27 -4.33
N GLY A 62 6.20 -1.63 -3.63
CA GLY A 62 7.64 -1.80 -3.82
C GLY A 62 8.08 -3.24 -3.52
N ALA A 63 7.59 -3.84 -2.43
CA ALA A 63 7.88 -5.23 -2.06
C ALA A 63 7.45 -6.22 -3.16
N ARG A 64 6.20 -6.12 -3.63
CA ARG A 64 5.69 -6.94 -4.75
C ARG A 64 6.46 -6.70 -6.05
N GLY A 65 6.85 -5.45 -6.32
CA GLY A 65 7.68 -5.11 -7.47
C GLY A 65 9.05 -5.79 -7.42
N ALA A 66 9.73 -5.74 -6.27
CA ALA A 66 11.02 -6.39 -6.05
C ALA A 66 10.93 -7.91 -6.24
N ALA A 67 9.88 -8.55 -5.71
CA ALA A 67 9.63 -9.97 -5.93
C ALA A 67 9.48 -10.31 -7.43
N ARG A 68 8.69 -9.53 -8.19
CA ARG A 68 8.54 -9.70 -9.65
C ARG A 68 9.84 -9.49 -10.42
N MET A 69 10.72 -8.62 -9.94
CA MET A 69 12.04 -8.39 -10.56
C MET A 69 13.07 -9.47 -10.23
N GLY A 70 12.72 -10.44 -9.37
CA GLY A 70 13.58 -11.55 -8.98
C GLY A 70 14.48 -11.25 -7.78
N TYR A 71 14.14 -10.26 -6.95
CA TYR A 71 14.91 -9.92 -5.74
C TYR A 71 14.37 -10.57 -4.46
N ALA A 72 13.48 -11.55 -4.58
CA ALA A 72 13.02 -12.33 -3.44
C ALA A 72 14.22 -13.06 -2.77
N GLY A 73 14.25 -13.06 -1.44
CA GLY A 73 15.31 -13.70 -0.65
C GLY A 73 16.47 -12.80 -0.25
N LEU A 74 16.57 -11.57 -0.78
CA LEU A 74 17.53 -10.58 -0.28
C LEU A 74 17.10 -10.03 1.09
N PRO A 75 18.05 -9.68 1.98
CA PRO A 75 17.75 -8.92 3.19
C PRO A 75 17.00 -7.64 2.84
N ALA A 76 15.94 -7.32 3.59
CA ALA A 76 15.11 -6.16 3.33
C ALA A 76 14.82 -5.37 4.61
N TRP A 77 14.99 -4.05 4.54
CA TRP A 77 14.45 -3.11 5.52
C TRP A 77 13.13 -2.54 5.00
N CYS A 78 12.09 -2.68 5.80
CA CYS A 78 10.73 -2.34 5.42
C CYS A 78 10.19 -1.17 6.24
N VAL A 79 9.64 -0.16 5.55
CA VAL A 79 8.94 0.94 6.22
C VAL A 79 7.50 0.49 6.51
N GLY A 80 7.26 0.17 7.78
CA GLY A 80 5.96 -0.21 8.31
C GLY A 80 5.64 -1.71 8.19
N PRO A 81 4.78 -2.23 9.08
CA PRO A 81 4.49 -3.66 9.18
C PRO A 81 3.83 -4.23 7.92
N ARG A 82 2.99 -3.45 7.23
CA ARG A 82 2.35 -3.90 5.98
C ARG A 82 3.35 -4.13 4.86
N THR A 83 4.39 -3.31 4.77
CA THR A 83 5.47 -3.51 3.80
C THR A 83 6.30 -4.73 4.14
N ALA A 84 6.54 -4.99 5.43
CA ALA A 84 7.27 -6.18 5.87
C ALA A 84 6.51 -7.50 5.63
N GLN A 85 5.18 -7.46 5.58
CA GLN A 85 4.33 -8.63 5.36
C GLN A 85 4.04 -8.93 3.87
N ALA A 86 4.17 -7.92 3.00
CA ALA A 86 3.79 -7.98 1.58
C ALA A 86 4.81 -8.70 0.70
#